data_AF-A0A3R6GT07-F1
#
_entry.id   AF-A0A3R6GT07-F1
#
_cell.length_a   1.000
_cell.length_b   1.000
_cell.length_c   1.000
_cell.angle_alpha   90.00
_cell.angle_beta   90.00
_cell.angle_gamma   90.00
#
_symmetry.space_group_name_H-M   'P 1'
#
loop_
_entity.id
_entity.type
_entity.pdbx_description
1 polymer ?
#
loop_
_entity_poly.entity_id
_entity_poly.type
_entity_poly.pdbx_seq_one_letter_code
_entity_poly.pdbx_strand_id
1 'polypeptide(L)'
;MTLQQLKYVVTVAETGTITNAAKKLYISQPSLTNAIHELEKEMNIVIFQRTNKGIVLLREGEDFLGYARQVLEQAAILEDKYKGQDGGRTQFFLLFRGDFFTFGEKEKYPCERQGNAV
;
A
#
# COMPACT_ATOMS: atom_id res chain seq x y z
N MET A 1 -9.64 -7.73 11.75
CA MET A 1 -9.29 -7.24 10.40
C MET A 1 -7.84 -6.75 10.45
N THR A 2 -7.04 -7.04 9.44
CA THR A 2 -5.63 -6.59 9.34
C THR A 2 -5.36 -5.85 8.02
N LEU A 3 -4.37 -4.94 8.00
CA LEU A 3 -3.96 -4.24 6.76
C LEU A 3 -3.50 -5.20 5.66
N GLN A 4 -2.88 -6.32 6.05
CA GLN A 4 -2.45 -7.36 5.12
C GLN A 4 -3.65 -8.03 4.42
N GLN A 5 -4.73 -8.32 5.15
CA GLN A 5 -5.96 -8.85 4.55
C GLN A 5 -6.60 -7.85 3.58
N LEU A 6 -6.59 -6.56 3.89
CA LEU A 6 -7.08 -5.53 2.96
C LEU A 6 -6.26 -5.52 1.67
N LYS A 7 -4.93 -5.58 1.77
CA LYS A 7 -4.04 -5.68 0.61
C LYS A 7 -4.34 -6.93 -0.22
N TYR A 8 -4.63 -8.06 0.43
CA TYR A 8 -4.99 -9.30 -0.24
C TYR A 8 -6.27 -9.18 -1.06
N VAL A 9 -7.33 -8.65 -0.45
CA VAL A 9 -8.62 -8.43 -1.12
C VAL A 9 -8.48 -7.48 -2.31
N VAL A 10 -7.78 -6.34 -2.12
CA VAL A 10 -7.53 -5.39 -3.21
C VAL A 10 -6.77 -6.06 -4.36
N THR A 11 -5.75 -6.85 -4.05
CA THR A 11 -4.96 -7.55 -5.07
C THR A 11 -5.79 -8.60 -5.83
N VAL A 12 -6.68 -9.31 -5.15
CA VAL A 12 -7.59 -10.30 -5.78
C VAL A 12 -8.58 -9.61 -6.71
N ALA A 13 -9.09 -8.45 -6.32
CA ALA A 13 -9.96 -7.65 -7.16
C ALA A 13 -9.24 -7.14 -8.42
N GLU A 14 -7.96 -6.78 -8.32
CA GLU A 14 -7.15 -6.38 -9.48
C GLU A 14 -6.85 -7.53 -10.45
N THR A 15 -6.60 -8.74 -9.93
CA THR A 15 -6.22 -9.89 -10.78
C THR A 15 -7.40 -10.71 -11.28
N GLY A 16 -8.60 -10.55 -10.70
CA GLY A 16 -9.82 -11.29 -11.02
C GLY A 16 -9.79 -12.79 -10.68
N THR A 17 -8.65 -13.29 -10.18
CA THR A 17 -8.47 -14.70 -9.81
C THR A 17 -7.56 -14.82 -8.59
N ILE A 18 -7.92 -15.72 -7.66
CA ILE A 18 -7.11 -16.01 -6.46
C ILE A 18 -5.74 -16.54 -6.84
N THR A 19 -5.63 -17.40 -7.86
CA THR A 19 -4.34 -18.00 -8.26
C THR A 19 -3.35 -16.95 -8.74
N ASN A 20 -3.79 -15.96 -9.54
CA ASN A 20 -2.89 -14.89 -9.99
C ASN A 20 -2.55 -13.93 -8.85
N ALA A 21 -3.50 -13.65 -7.94
CA ALA A 21 -3.22 -12.83 -6.76
C ALA A 21 -2.19 -13.50 -5.84
N ALA A 22 -2.33 -14.80 -5.59
CA ALA A 22 -1.40 -15.57 -4.78
C ALA A 22 0.03 -15.52 -5.36
N LYS A 23 0.16 -15.65 -6.69
CA LYS A 23 1.44 -15.46 -7.39
C LYS A 23 2.01 -14.06 -7.24
N LYS A 24 1.19 -13.01 -7.42
CA LYS A 24 1.59 -11.60 -7.27
C LYS A 24 2.01 -11.25 -5.83
N LEU A 25 1.39 -11.90 -4.85
CA LEU A 25 1.65 -11.71 -3.43
C LEU A 25 2.74 -12.64 -2.87
N TYR A 26 3.26 -13.57 -3.69
CA TYR A 26 4.24 -14.60 -3.28
C TYR A 26 3.78 -15.44 -2.08
N ILE A 27 2.49 -15.80 -2.05
CA ILE A 27 1.90 -16.63 -0.99
C ILE A 27 1.18 -17.83 -1.59
N SER A 28 0.87 -18.82 -0.74
CA SER A 28 0.07 -19.96 -1.16
C SER A 28 -1.40 -19.57 -1.38
N GLN A 29 -2.04 -20.15 -2.39
CA GLN A 29 -3.47 -20.03 -2.64
C GLN A 29 -4.36 -20.37 -1.43
N PRO A 30 -4.13 -21.47 -0.67
CA PRO A 30 -4.95 -21.76 0.51
C PRO A 30 -4.77 -20.70 1.60
N SER A 31 -3.57 -20.16 1.81
CA SER A 31 -3.35 -19.05 2.76
C SER A 31 -4.14 -17.81 2.37
N LEU A 32 -4.11 -17.43 1.08
CA LEU A 32 -4.88 -16.27 0.58
C LEU A 32 -6.38 -16.48 0.75
N THR A 33 -6.87 -17.66 0.40
CA THR A 33 -8.29 -18.01 0.48
C THR A 33 -8.79 -17.97 1.94
N ASN A 34 -8.02 -18.54 2.87
CA ASN A 34 -8.36 -18.52 4.29
C ASN A 34 -8.36 -17.09 4.85
N ALA A 35 -7.37 -16.27 4.47
CA ALA A 35 -7.29 -14.89 4.93
C ALA A 35 -8.48 -14.03 4.49
N ILE A 36 -8.99 -14.27 3.26
CA ILE A 36 -10.20 -13.61 2.74
C ILE A 36 -11.45 -14.12 3.45
N HIS A 37 -11.60 -15.44 3.61
CA HIS A 37 -12.77 -16.00 4.30
C HIS A 37 -12.87 -15.57 5.77
N GLU A 38 -11.75 -15.50 6.49
CA GLU A 38 -11.75 -14.98 7.86
C GLU A 38 -12.16 -13.50 7.89
N LEU A 39 -11.73 -12.70 6.92
CA LEU A 39 -12.13 -11.30 6.81
C LEU A 39 -13.63 -11.17 6.50
N GLU A 40 -14.15 -11.94 5.53
CA GLU A 40 -15.58 -11.97 5.19
C GLU A 40 -16.43 -12.37 6.39
N LYS A 41 -15.99 -13.38 7.17
CA LYS A 41 -16.66 -13.84 8.37
C LYS A 41 -16.64 -12.80 9.50
N GLU A 42 -15.49 -12.15 9.71
CA GLU A 42 -15.35 -11.12 10.74
C GLU A 42 -16.21 -9.89 10.44
N MET A 43 -16.26 -9.49 9.17
CA MET A 43 -17.02 -8.32 8.71
C MET A 43 -18.48 -8.64 8.39
N ASN A 44 -18.87 -9.91 8.42
CA ASN A 44 -20.20 -10.43 8.08
C ASN A 44 -20.69 -9.97 6.69
N ILE A 45 -19.79 -9.97 5.71
CA ILE A 45 -20.06 -9.59 4.31
C ILE A 45 -19.52 -10.65 3.35
N VAL A 46 -20.05 -10.69 2.13
CA VAL A 46 -19.49 -11.50 1.04
C VAL A 46 -18.89 -10.57 0.00
N ILE A 47 -17.55 -10.55 -0.08
CA ILE A 47 -16.83 -9.66 -0.99
C ILE A 47 -16.80 -10.29 -2.39
N PHE A 48 -16.59 -11.60 -2.44
CA PHE A 48 -16.39 -12.33 -3.68
C PHE A 48 -17.35 -13.51 -3.83
N GLN A 49 -17.91 -13.67 -5.02
CA GLN A 49 -18.65 -14.87 -5.41
C GLN A 49 -17.80 -15.77 -6.32
N ARG A 50 -17.75 -17.05 -5.98
CA ARG A 50 -17.11 -18.06 -6.82
C ARG A 50 -18.05 -18.48 -7.95
N THR A 51 -17.54 -18.47 -9.17
CA THR A 51 -18.24 -18.92 -10.37
C THR A 51 -17.36 -19.94 -11.12
N ASN A 52 -17.94 -20.69 -12.06
CA ASN A 52 -17.20 -21.66 -12.88
C ASN A 52 -16.09 -21.01 -13.74
N LYS A 53 -16.14 -19.69 -13.94
CA LYS A 53 -15.15 -18.94 -14.73
C LYS A 53 -14.10 -18.23 -13.88
N GLY A 54 -14.24 -18.25 -12.55
CA GLY A 54 -13.36 -17.53 -11.64
C GLY A 54 -14.12 -16.82 -10.53
N ILE A 55 -13.69 -15.62 -10.19
CA ILE A 55 -14.19 -14.88 -9.03
C ILE A 55 -14.81 -13.57 -9.50
N VAL A 56 -16.00 -13.29 -9.01
CA VAL A 56 -16.76 -12.08 -9.33
C VAL A 56 -16.91 -11.26 -8.06
N LEU A 57 -16.68 -9.95 -8.19
CA LEU A 57 -16.87 -9.00 -7.11
C LEU A 57 -18.37 -8.71 -6.91
N LEU A 58 -18.83 -8.73 -5.67
CA LEU A 58 -20.22 -8.34 -5.34
C LEU A 58 -20.32 -6.84 -5.12
N ARG A 59 -21.55 -6.30 -5.20
CA ARG A 59 -21.83 -4.89 -4.94
C ARG A 59 -21.34 -4.42 -3.57
N GLU A 60 -21.60 -5.21 -2.52
CA GLU A 60 -21.06 -4.92 -1.17
C GLU A 60 -19.53 -4.99 -1.13
N GLY A 61 -18.93 -5.86 -1.95
CA GLY A 61 -17.48 -5.95 -2.12
C GLY A 61 -16.88 -4.73 -2.81
N GLU A 62 -17.59 -4.09 -3.75
CA GLU A 62 -17.18 -2.83 -4.38
C GLU A 62 -17.09 -1.69 -3.36
N ASP A 63 -18.13 -1.53 -2.54
CA ASP A 63 -18.15 -0.53 -1.46
C ASP A 63 -17.03 -0.79 -0.46
N PHE A 64 -16.86 -2.04 -0.02
CA PHE A 64 -15.77 -2.46 0.86
C PHE A 64 -14.39 -2.14 0.28
N LEU A 65 -14.18 -2.42 -1.01
CA LEU A 65 -12.91 -2.12 -1.70
C LEU A 65 -12.61 -0.63 -1.75
N GLY A 66 -13.63 0.21 -1.93
CA GLY A 66 -13.49 1.67 -1.87
C GLY A 66 -12.87 2.11 -0.55
N TYR A 67 -13.44 1.66 0.57
CA TYR A 67 -12.91 1.95 1.90
C TYR A 67 -11.54 1.30 2.15
N ALA A 68 -11.35 0.05 1.73
CA ALA A 68 -10.09 -0.66 1.91
C ALA A 68 -8.92 0.07 1.25
N ARG A 69 -9.11 0.61 0.04
CA ARG A 69 -8.09 1.40 -0.67
C ARG A 69 -7.74 2.68 0.09
N GLN A 70 -8.73 3.39 0.60
CA GLN A 70 -8.50 4.61 1.40
C GLN A 70 -7.71 4.30 2.67
N VAL A 71 -8.05 3.23 3.38
CA VAL A 71 -7.33 2.82 4.60
C VAL A 71 -5.88 2.47 4.29
N LEU A 72 -5.62 1.74 3.21
CA LEU A 72 -4.26 1.40 2.78
C LEU A 72 -3.45 2.63 2.38
N GLU A 73 -4.06 3.60 1.71
CA GLU A 73 -3.42 4.86 1.35
C GLU A 73 -3.05 5.68 2.59
N GLN A 74 -3.97 5.82 3.55
CA GLN A 74 -3.69 6.52 4.81
C GLN A 74 -2.58 5.82 5.60
N ALA A 75 -2.58 4.48 5.63
CA ALA A 75 -1.50 3.71 6.24
C ALA A 75 -0.16 3.97 5.54
N ALA A 76 -0.13 4.03 4.20
CA ALA A 76 1.08 4.33 3.45
C ALA A 76 1.62 5.74 3.72
N ILE A 77 0.75 6.75 3.81
CA ILE A 77 1.13 8.13 4.17
C ILE A 77 1.74 8.17 5.58
N LEU A 78 1.14 7.44 6.52
CA LEU A 78 1.64 7.33 7.89
C LEU A 78 3.03 6.68 7.90
N GLU A 79 3.20 5.57 7.20
CA GLU A 79 4.50 4.91 7.08
C GLU A 79 5.55 5.82 6.46
N ASP A 80 5.23 6.54 5.39
CA ASP A 80 6.15 7.49 4.75
C ASP A 80 6.61 8.60 5.70
N LYS A 81 5.65 9.17 6.45
CA LYS A 81 5.91 10.28 7.37
C LYS A 81 6.80 9.90 8.55
N TYR A 82 6.67 8.67 9.05
CA TYR A 82 7.33 8.25 10.29
C TYR A 82 8.48 7.26 10.08
N LYS A 83 8.50 6.46 9.00
CA LYS A 83 9.66 5.65 8.61
C LYS A 83 10.66 6.42 7.75
N GLY A 84 10.37 7.69 7.42
CA GLY A 84 11.21 8.60 6.64
C GLY A 84 12.43 9.19 7.36
N GLN A 85 13.24 8.36 8.05
CA GLN A 85 14.64 8.67 8.39
C GLN A 85 15.49 7.41 8.24
N ASP A 86 15.85 7.08 6.98
CA ASP A 86 17.11 6.44 6.58
C ASP A 86 17.11 6.19 5.05
N GLY A 87 17.23 7.27 4.26
CA GLY A 87 17.39 7.17 2.81
C GLY A 87 16.94 8.43 2.07
N GLY A 88 17.90 9.29 1.71
CA GLY A 88 17.70 10.64 1.19
C GLY A 88 16.65 10.77 0.08
N ARG A 89 15.59 11.54 0.36
CA ARG A 89 14.89 12.29 -0.69
C ARG A 89 15.78 13.47 -1.06
N THR A 90 16.63 13.27 -2.07
CA THR A 90 17.24 14.40 -2.78
C THR A 90 16.08 15.20 -3.37
N GLN A 91 15.76 16.31 -2.72
CA GLN A 91 14.75 17.24 -3.18
C GLN A 91 15.31 17.93 -4.43
N PHE A 92 15.08 17.30 -5.59
CA PHE A 92 15.38 17.89 -6.88
C PHE A 92 14.45 19.08 -7.07
N PHE A 93 14.97 20.27 -6.82
CA PHE A 93 14.26 21.51 -7.08
C PHE A 93 14.76 22.07 -8.42
N LEU A 94 13.92 22.06 -9.45
CA LEU A 94 14.19 22.75 -10.70
C LEU A 94 13.87 24.24 -10.51
N LEU A 95 14.90 25.05 -10.28
CA LEU A 95 14.79 26.50 -10.46
C LEU A 95 14.83 26.79 -11.96
N PHE A 96 13.65 27.00 -12.57
CA PHE A 96 13.56 27.53 -13.92
C PHE A 96 13.99 29.00 -13.91
N ARG A 97 15.26 29.26 -14.25
CA ARG A 97 15.72 30.55 -14.76
C ARG A 97 16.23 30.32 -16.17
N GLY A 98 15.74 31.14 -17.12
CA GLY A 98 15.84 30.93 -18.56
C GLY A 98 17.17 30.39 -19.08
N ASP A 99 17.03 29.36 -19.92
CA ASP A 99 17.99 28.80 -20.89
C ASP A 99 19.39 28.39 -20.38
N PHE A 100 19.56 28.10 -19.09
CA PHE A 100 20.81 27.53 -18.59
C PHE A 100 20.56 26.53 -17.44
N PHE A 101 20.75 25.23 -17.72
CA PHE A 101 20.69 24.17 -16.70
C PHE A 101 22.01 24.15 -15.92
N THR A 102 22.04 24.72 -14.71
CA THR A 102 23.15 24.51 -13.76
C THR A 102 22.76 23.45 -12.73
N PHE A 103 23.45 22.32 -12.74
CA PHE A 103 23.37 21.28 -11.73
C PHE A 103 24.06 21.78 -10.45
N GLY A 104 23.27 22.06 -9.39
CA GLY A 104 23.78 22.50 -8.10
C GLY A 104 23.49 21.45 -7.03
N GLU A 105 24.52 20.74 -6.59
CA GLU A 105 24.47 19.83 -5.44
C GLU A 105 24.58 20.66 -4.15
N LYS A 106 23.54 20.67 -3.31
CA LYS A 106 23.67 21.19 -1.94
C LYS A 106 24.08 20.04 -1.03
N GLU A 107 25.38 19.95 -0.75
CA GLU A 107 25.90 19.17 0.36
C GLU A 107 25.45 19.83 1.67
N LYS A 108 24.63 19.12 2.47
CA LYS A 108 24.16 19.62 3.77
C LYS A 108 24.97 18.95 4.87
N TYR A 109 25.82 19.76 5.51
CA TYR A 109 26.66 19.43 6.66
C TYR A 109 25.90 18.66 7.77
N PRO A 110 26.59 17.77 8.50
CA PRO A 110 25.99 16.92 9.52
C PRO A 110 25.49 17.75 10.71
N CYS A 111 24.31 17.39 11.23
CA CYS A 111 23.78 17.94 12.47
C CYS A 111 24.72 17.60 13.63
N GLU A 112 25.47 18.58 14.12
CA GLU A 112 26.13 18.52 15.41
C GLU A 112 25.08 18.33 16.52
N ARG A 113 25.29 17.30 17.34
CA ARG A 113 24.64 17.16 18.64
C ARG A 113 25.10 18.31 19.55
N GLN A 114 24.29 19.35 19.65
CA GLN A 114 24.17 20.20 20.83
C GLN A 114 22.74 19.93 21.34
N GLY A 115 22.48 19.31 22.47
CA GLY A 115 23.02 19.57 23.80
C GLY A 115 21.77 19.78 24.65
N ASN A 116 21.46 18.85 25.56
CA ASN A 116 20.48 19.10 26.61
C ASN A 116 21.21 19.02 27.94
N ALA A 117 21.24 20.16 28.61
CA ALA A 117 21.77 20.38 29.94
C ALA A 117 20.94 19.62 30.98
N VAL A 118 21.62 18.96 31.93
CA VAL A 118 21.52 19.22 33.38
C VAL A 118 22.90 18.95 33.97
#